data_AF-A0A117ICX3-F1
#
_entry.id   AF-A0A117ICX3-F1
#
_cell.length_a   1.000
_cell.length_b   1.000
_cell.length_c   1.000
_cell.angle_alpha   90.00
_cell.angle_beta   90.00
_cell.angle_gamma   90.00
#
_symmetry.space_group_name_H-M   'P 1'
#
loop_
_entity.id
_entity.type
_entity.pdbx_description
1 polymer ?
#
loop_
_entity_poly.entity_id
_entity_poly.type
_entity_poly.pdbx_seq_one_letter_code
_entity_poly.pdbx_strand_id
1 'polypeptide(L)'
;MGQAMRSAADQTVPLAKLTTHRVMRQLYEQFIAYARAYADAIPTYTPRDDSLARAANTATGVLGGICQAIRFGSAEARAPMVEQLSVPEQLPPVGDPVDPARFLVQPDPICPDWDAAVAQFANDTAAWRAIPADTPAGQWSPEQKAVTTAVVPVMRDSAKKLEELGQRSDNATFQDLAALAAQYRRAFAQAIPTYNVADNHLYDAGWRATGLIQAACAAAGS
;
A
#
# COMPACT_ATOMS: atom_id res chain seq x y z
N MET A 1 16.38 15.08 -9.83
CA MET A 1 15.55 14.03 -9.20
C MET A 1 16.38 12.89 -8.62
N GLY A 2 17.27 12.22 -9.37
CA GLY A 2 18.10 11.12 -8.84
C GLY A 2 18.87 11.39 -7.56
N GLN A 3 19.62 12.50 -7.51
CA GLN A 3 20.37 12.88 -6.31
C GLN A 3 19.47 13.11 -5.09
N ALA A 4 18.28 13.68 -5.29
CA ALA A 4 17.31 13.89 -4.22
C ALA A 4 16.77 12.55 -3.69
N MET A 5 16.44 11.61 -4.58
CA MET A 5 16.02 10.27 -4.19
C MET A 5 17.12 9.51 -3.44
N ARG A 6 18.38 9.59 -3.89
CA ARG A 6 19.52 8.98 -3.20
C ARG A 6 19.70 9.57 -1.80
N SER A 7 19.70 10.90 -1.67
CA SER A 7 19.82 11.58 -0.38
C SER A 7 18.68 11.20 0.57
N ALA A 8 17.44 11.14 0.08
CA ALA A 8 16.29 10.73 0.88
C ALA A 8 16.39 9.26 1.33
N ALA A 9 16.89 8.37 0.46
CA ALA A 9 17.15 6.97 0.81
C ALA A 9 18.18 6.88 1.94
N ASP A 10 19.29 7.59 1.85
CA ASP A 10 20.34 7.59 2.88
C ASP A 10 19.84 8.15 4.21
N GLN A 11 18.99 9.17 4.19
CA GLN A 11 18.33 9.72 5.39
C GLN A 11 17.29 8.76 6.00
N THR A 12 16.80 7.78 5.23
CA THR A 12 15.81 6.80 5.70
C THR A 12 16.46 5.57 6.34
N VAL A 13 17.73 5.27 6.04
CA VAL A 13 18.46 4.12 6.61
C VAL A 13 18.37 4.04 8.14
N PRO A 14 18.57 5.14 8.92
CA PRO A 14 18.44 5.07 10.38
C PRO A 14 17.03 4.66 10.84
N LEU A 15 15.99 5.06 10.12
CA LEU A 15 14.60 4.67 10.44
C LEU A 15 14.40 3.17 10.25
N ALA A 16 14.91 2.61 9.15
CA ALA A 16 14.85 1.16 8.90
C ALA A 16 15.57 0.37 10.02
N LYS A 17 16.76 0.83 10.45
CA LYS A 17 17.54 0.20 11.53
C LYS A 17 16.81 0.20 12.89
N LEU A 18 16.12 1.29 13.21
CA LEU A 18 15.42 1.44 14.49
C LEU A 18 14.05 0.75 14.53
N THR A 19 13.48 0.43 13.36
CA THR A 19 12.12 -0.10 13.27
C THR A 19 12.08 -1.60 13.56
N THR A 20 11.47 -1.96 14.69
CA THR A 20 11.27 -3.36 15.09
C THR A 20 10.11 -4.01 14.33
N HIS A 21 9.04 -3.25 14.07
CA HIS A 21 7.86 -3.74 13.36
C HIS A 21 8.21 -4.10 11.90
N ARG A 22 8.13 -5.39 11.56
CA ARG A 22 8.59 -5.95 10.29
C ARG A 22 8.07 -5.20 9.06
N VAL A 23 6.75 -5.03 8.93
CA VAL A 23 6.16 -4.41 7.73
C VAL A 23 6.53 -2.93 7.58
N MET A 24 6.61 -2.20 8.70
CA MET A 24 7.05 -0.80 8.69
C MET A 24 8.52 -0.68 8.27
N ARG A 25 9.37 -1.60 8.74
CA ARG A 25 10.77 -1.67 8.32
C ARG A 25 10.86 -1.99 6.83
N GLN A 26 10.10 -2.97 6.34
CA GLN A 26 10.04 -3.31 4.91
C GLN A 26 9.62 -2.11 4.05
N LEU A 27 8.66 -1.29 4.49
CA LEU A 27 8.28 -0.08 3.76
C LEU A 27 9.44 0.92 3.63
N TYR A 28 10.20 1.14 4.71
CA TYR A 28 11.41 1.96 4.64
C TYR A 28 12.47 1.35 3.72
N GLU A 29 12.71 0.04 3.83
CA GLU A 29 13.66 -0.70 3.00
C GLU A 29 13.27 -0.64 1.51
N GLN A 30 11.99 -0.79 1.18
CA GLN A 30 11.52 -0.71 -0.20
C GLN A 30 11.59 0.71 -0.75
N PHE A 31 11.32 1.73 0.06
CA PHE A 31 11.61 3.11 -0.36
C PHE A 31 13.08 3.28 -0.72
N ILE A 32 14.00 2.87 0.16
CA ILE A 32 15.46 2.97 -0.05
C ILE A 32 15.88 2.24 -1.34
N ALA A 33 15.45 0.99 -1.49
CA ALA A 33 15.83 0.13 -2.61
C ALA A 33 15.37 0.68 -3.96
N TYR A 34 14.09 1.08 -4.07
CA TYR A 34 13.55 1.60 -5.34
C TYR A 34 14.05 3.02 -5.64
N ALA A 35 14.25 3.86 -4.63
CA ALA A 35 14.80 5.21 -4.81
C ALA A 35 16.24 5.17 -5.34
N ARG A 36 17.08 4.27 -4.81
CA ARG A 36 18.44 4.04 -5.30
C ARG A 36 18.45 3.44 -6.70
N ALA A 37 17.64 2.41 -6.94
CA ALA A 37 17.52 1.80 -8.27
C ALA A 37 17.11 2.82 -9.34
N TYR A 38 16.16 3.71 -9.05
CA TYR A 38 15.82 4.80 -9.97
C TYR A 38 16.98 5.76 -10.17
N ALA A 39 17.66 6.17 -9.10
CA ALA A 39 18.81 7.07 -9.20
C ALA A 39 19.96 6.45 -10.02
N ASP A 40 20.19 5.14 -9.91
CA ASP A 40 21.17 4.38 -10.68
C ASP A 40 20.79 4.23 -12.16
N ALA A 41 19.49 4.17 -12.47
CA ALA A 41 18.99 4.03 -13.84
C ALA A 41 19.08 5.33 -14.67
N ILE A 42 19.19 6.50 -14.03
CA ILE A 42 19.16 7.81 -14.71
C ILE A 42 20.15 7.97 -15.88
N PRO A 43 21.42 7.55 -15.77
CA PRO A 43 22.37 7.69 -16.87
C PRO A 43 21.97 6.94 -18.15
N THR A 44 21.18 5.87 -18.03
CA THR A 44 20.70 5.02 -19.13
C THR A 44 19.18 4.92 -19.15
N TYR A 45 18.51 5.98 -18.70
CA TYR A 45 17.08 5.97 -18.43
C TYR A 45 16.24 5.59 -19.64
N THR A 46 15.19 4.82 -19.37
CA THR A 46 14.10 4.48 -20.28
C THR A 46 12.76 4.79 -19.61
N PRO A 47 11.66 4.96 -20.39
CA PRO A 47 10.33 5.18 -19.80
C PRO A 47 9.86 4.11 -18.80
N ARG A 48 10.41 2.88 -18.90
CA ARG A 48 10.13 1.81 -17.95
C ARG A 48 10.65 2.11 -16.54
N ASP A 49 11.74 2.87 -16.43
CA ASP A 49 12.36 3.24 -15.15
C ASP A 49 11.47 4.17 -14.32
N ASP A 50 10.43 4.78 -14.91
CA ASP A 50 9.41 5.51 -14.14
C ASP A 50 8.71 4.62 -13.11
N SER A 51 8.61 3.31 -13.36
CA SER A 51 8.03 2.38 -12.40
C SER A 51 8.88 2.25 -11.13
N LEU A 52 10.21 2.46 -11.22
CA LEU A 52 11.08 2.52 -10.04
C LEU A 52 10.76 3.74 -9.18
N ALA A 53 10.64 4.92 -9.81
CA ALA A 53 10.24 6.15 -9.13
C ALA A 53 8.82 6.05 -8.54
N ARG A 54 7.87 5.45 -9.28
CA ARG A 54 6.51 5.19 -8.80
C ARG A 54 6.50 4.28 -7.58
N ALA A 55 7.27 3.19 -7.58
CA ALA A 55 7.37 2.30 -6.43
C ALA A 55 7.93 3.05 -5.21
N ALA A 56 9.03 3.80 -5.37
CA ALA A 56 9.61 4.59 -4.29
C ALA A 56 8.62 5.62 -3.71
N ASN A 57 8.01 6.45 -4.56
CA ASN A 57 7.06 7.47 -4.11
C ASN A 57 5.81 6.85 -3.47
N THR A 58 5.33 5.72 -4.00
CA THR A 58 4.18 5.03 -3.45
C THR A 58 4.50 4.45 -2.07
N ALA A 59 5.69 3.88 -1.85
CA ALA A 59 6.11 3.41 -0.52
C ALA A 59 6.09 4.54 0.52
N THR A 60 6.60 5.73 0.18
CA THR A 60 6.48 6.93 1.03
C THR A 60 5.03 7.33 1.27
N GLY A 61 4.17 7.20 0.25
CA GLY A 61 2.75 7.46 0.38
C GLY A 61 2.02 6.47 1.31
N VAL A 62 2.44 5.19 1.36
CA VAL A 62 1.96 4.22 2.36
C VAL A 62 2.33 4.69 3.76
N LEU A 63 3.61 4.99 3.98
CA LEU A 63 4.11 5.49 5.26
C LEU A 63 3.35 6.75 5.70
N GLY A 64 3.11 7.69 4.79
CA GLY A 64 2.31 8.89 5.04
C GLY A 64 0.88 8.56 5.43
N GLY A 65 0.20 7.67 4.71
CA GLY A 65 -1.15 7.21 5.05
C GLY A 65 -1.24 6.60 6.45
N ILE A 66 -0.29 5.71 6.79
CA ILE A 66 -0.19 5.07 8.10
C ILE A 66 0.02 6.12 9.20
N CYS A 67 1.02 6.99 9.04
CA CYS A 67 1.33 8.03 10.02
C CYS A 67 0.15 8.98 10.26
N GLN A 68 -0.56 9.37 9.20
CA GLN A 68 -1.72 10.26 9.31
C GLN A 68 -2.92 9.55 9.93
N ALA A 69 -3.16 8.28 9.60
CA ALA A 69 -4.21 7.48 10.24
C ALA A 69 -3.98 7.31 11.75
N ILE A 70 -2.72 7.17 12.17
CA ILE A 70 -2.34 7.15 13.60
C ILE A 70 -2.52 8.53 14.21
N ARG A 71 -1.94 9.57 13.59
CA ARG A 71 -1.95 10.94 14.11
C ARG A 71 -3.36 11.50 14.32
N PHE A 72 -4.29 11.16 13.43
CA PHE A 72 -5.68 11.62 13.51
C PHE A 72 -6.63 10.60 14.16
N GLY A 73 -6.10 9.52 14.76
CA GLY A 73 -6.86 8.58 15.59
C GLY A 73 -7.70 7.54 14.84
N SER A 74 -7.77 7.60 13.50
CA SER A 74 -8.51 6.60 12.71
C SER A 74 -7.96 5.19 12.84
N ALA A 75 -6.63 5.02 12.93
CA ALA A 75 -6.04 3.70 13.14
C ALA A 75 -6.47 3.10 14.49
N GLU A 76 -6.37 3.88 15.57
CA GLU A 76 -6.78 3.45 16.91
C GLU A 76 -8.28 3.15 16.98
N ALA A 77 -9.11 4.03 16.42
CA ALA A 77 -10.56 3.90 16.45
C ALA A 77 -11.05 2.64 15.73
N ARG A 78 -10.33 2.15 14.71
CA ARG A 78 -10.73 0.99 13.91
C ARG A 78 -10.01 -0.31 14.27
N ALA A 79 -8.82 -0.25 14.89
CA ALA A 79 -7.99 -1.42 15.18
C ALA A 79 -8.75 -2.58 15.87
N PRO A 80 -9.61 -2.37 16.88
CA PRO A 80 -10.34 -3.47 17.53
C PRO A 80 -11.39 -4.17 16.64
N MET A 81 -11.82 -3.53 15.55
CA MET A 81 -12.88 -4.02 14.64
C MET A 81 -12.33 -4.69 13.38
N VAL A 82 -11.00 -4.74 13.24
CA VAL A 82 -10.32 -5.35 12.09
C VAL A 82 -9.75 -6.68 12.54
N GLU A 83 -10.12 -7.73 11.81
CA GLU A 83 -9.58 -9.06 12.04
C GLU A 83 -8.04 -9.03 11.98
N GLN A 84 -7.41 -9.67 12.95
CA GLN A 84 -5.96 -9.80 12.97
C GLN A 84 -5.52 -10.68 11.81
N LEU A 85 -4.48 -10.24 11.10
CA LEU A 85 -3.87 -11.04 10.06
C LEU A 85 -3.29 -12.32 10.65
N SER A 86 -3.37 -13.41 9.90
CA SER A 86 -2.67 -14.65 10.25
C SER A 86 -1.16 -14.39 10.34
N VAL A 87 -0.50 -15.07 11.28
CA VAL A 87 0.96 -15.00 11.41
C VAL A 87 1.59 -15.51 10.11
N PRO A 88 2.56 -14.78 9.51
CA PRO A 88 3.22 -15.23 8.30
C PRO A 88 3.87 -16.61 8.50
N GLU A 89 3.69 -17.51 7.54
CA GLU A 89 4.31 -18.85 7.57
C GLU A 89 5.84 -18.76 7.48
N GLN A 90 6.34 -17.72 6.82
CA GLN A 90 7.75 -17.46 6.63
C GLN A 90 8.18 -16.16 7.31
N LEU A 91 9.18 -16.29 8.19
CA LEU A 91 9.89 -15.19 8.81
C LEU A 91 11.32 -15.17 8.24
N PRO A 92 11.55 -14.60 7.03
CA PRO A 92 12.89 -14.44 6.51
C PRO A 92 13.74 -13.60 7.49
N PRO A 93 15.04 -13.87 7.59
CA PRO A 93 15.94 -13.08 8.43
C PRO A 93 15.92 -11.62 7.99
N VAL A 94 16.13 -10.72 8.94
CA VAL A 94 16.30 -9.29 8.64
C VAL A 94 17.57 -9.13 7.82
N GLY A 95 17.44 -8.59 6.60
CA GLY A 95 18.57 -8.28 5.71
C GLY A 95 19.36 -7.06 6.17
N ASP A 96 20.27 -6.55 5.33
CA ASP A 96 21.01 -5.32 5.62
C ASP A 96 20.13 -4.08 5.37
N PRO A 97 19.74 -3.32 6.41
CA PRO A 97 18.93 -2.11 6.23
C PRO A 97 19.69 -0.96 5.58
N VAL A 98 21.03 -1.04 5.49
CA VAL A 98 21.86 -0.05 4.80
C VAL A 98 21.77 -0.20 3.30
N ASP A 99 21.63 -1.43 2.80
CA ASP A 99 21.53 -1.74 1.37
C ASP A 99 20.45 -2.78 1.07
N PRO A 100 19.16 -2.41 1.27
CA PRO A 100 18.06 -3.33 1.03
C PRO A 100 17.86 -3.60 -0.46
N ALA A 101 17.52 -4.84 -0.78
CA ALA A 101 17.12 -5.21 -2.13
C ALA A 101 15.66 -4.84 -2.41
N ARG A 102 15.37 -4.51 -3.67
CA ARG A 102 13.99 -4.43 -4.17
C ARG A 102 13.35 -5.80 -4.01
N PHE A 103 12.14 -5.85 -3.46
CA PHE A 103 11.46 -7.13 -3.27
C PHE A 103 11.13 -7.80 -4.61
N LEU A 104 10.86 -7.03 -5.67
CA LEU A 104 10.74 -7.55 -7.04
C LEU A 104 11.83 -6.98 -7.94
N VAL A 105 12.71 -7.87 -8.39
CA VAL A 105 13.72 -7.63 -9.44
C VAL A 105 13.44 -8.40 -10.72
N GLN A 106 12.64 -9.47 -10.64
CA GLN A 106 12.15 -10.28 -11.77
C GLN A 106 10.61 -10.31 -11.71
N PRO A 107 9.92 -10.52 -12.85
CA PRO A 107 8.47 -10.65 -12.86
C PRO A 107 8.00 -11.77 -11.91
N ASP A 108 7.03 -11.45 -11.07
CA ASP A 108 6.31 -12.44 -10.27
C ASP A 108 5.10 -12.93 -11.09
N PRO A 109 4.85 -14.26 -11.19
CA PRO A 109 3.69 -14.80 -11.91
C PRO A 109 2.33 -14.26 -11.45
N ILE A 110 2.24 -13.69 -10.25
CA ILE A 110 1.02 -13.09 -9.70
C ILE A 110 0.74 -11.68 -10.22
N CYS A 111 1.72 -10.98 -10.80
CA CYS A 111 1.58 -9.60 -11.24
C CYS A 111 0.37 -9.34 -12.18
N PRO A 112 0.08 -10.18 -13.20
CA PRO A 112 -1.10 -9.97 -14.05
C PRO A 112 -2.43 -10.08 -13.28
N ASP A 113 -2.54 -11.05 -12.38
CA ASP A 113 -3.74 -11.22 -11.53
C ASP A 113 -3.89 -10.05 -10.54
N TRP A 114 -2.76 -9.52 -10.05
CA TRP A 114 -2.73 -8.34 -9.20
C TRP A 114 -3.27 -7.12 -9.94
N ASP A 115 -2.76 -6.83 -11.13
CA ASP A 115 -3.20 -5.70 -11.94
C ASP A 115 -4.69 -5.79 -12.32
N ALA A 116 -5.16 -6.99 -12.67
CA ALA A 116 -6.58 -7.23 -12.91
C ALA A 116 -7.44 -6.94 -11.68
N ALA A 117 -6.99 -7.34 -10.47
CA ALA A 117 -7.71 -7.05 -9.23
C ALA A 117 -7.73 -5.55 -8.90
N VAL A 118 -6.64 -4.82 -9.16
CA VAL A 118 -6.58 -3.36 -9.00
C VAL A 118 -7.55 -2.67 -9.95
N ALA A 119 -7.55 -3.06 -11.23
CA ALA A 119 -8.44 -2.50 -12.24
C ALA A 119 -9.91 -2.77 -11.93
N GLN A 120 -10.24 -4.00 -11.51
CA GLN A 120 -11.60 -4.37 -11.13
C GLN A 120 -12.11 -3.51 -9.96
N PHE A 121 -11.31 -3.39 -8.90
CA PHE A 121 -11.68 -2.55 -7.75
C PHE A 121 -11.85 -1.08 -8.16
N ALA A 122 -10.99 -0.55 -9.03
CA ALA A 122 -11.14 0.82 -9.52
C ALA A 122 -12.48 1.01 -10.26
N ASN A 123 -12.87 0.05 -11.09
CA ASN A 123 -14.15 0.08 -11.82
C ASN A 123 -15.36 -0.02 -10.86
N ASP A 124 -15.35 -0.99 -9.95
CA ASP A 124 -16.46 -1.25 -9.03
C ASP A 124 -16.69 -0.11 -8.03
N THR A 125 -15.65 0.69 -7.77
CA THR A 125 -15.70 1.81 -6.83
C THR A 125 -15.85 3.18 -7.50
N ALA A 126 -15.99 3.26 -8.82
CA ALA A 126 -15.97 4.52 -9.56
C ALA A 126 -17.04 5.52 -9.08
N ALA A 127 -18.27 5.05 -8.86
CA ALA A 127 -19.35 5.91 -8.38
C ALA A 127 -19.11 6.44 -6.95
N TRP A 128 -18.57 5.59 -6.07
CA TRP A 128 -18.21 6.00 -4.71
C TRP A 128 -17.06 7.02 -4.71
N ARG A 129 -16.03 6.82 -5.54
CA ARG A 129 -14.88 7.75 -5.66
C ARG A 129 -15.28 9.13 -6.22
N ALA A 130 -16.45 9.27 -6.85
CA ALA A 130 -16.98 10.54 -7.29
C ALA A 130 -17.63 11.37 -6.16
N ILE A 131 -17.87 10.75 -4.99
CA ILE A 131 -18.39 11.44 -3.80
C ILE A 131 -17.23 12.17 -3.11
N PRO A 132 -17.36 13.45 -2.74
CA PRO A 132 -16.32 14.18 -2.02
C PRO A 132 -15.94 13.50 -0.70
N ALA A 133 -14.67 13.14 -0.55
CA ALA A 133 -14.17 12.45 0.64
C ALA A 133 -14.13 13.34 1.89
N ASP A 134 -14.31 14.65 1.75
CA ASP A 134 -14.41 15.62 2.85
C ASP A 134 -15.81 15.71 3.48
N THR A 135 -16.78 14.97 2.96
CA THR A 135 -18.14 14.91 3.51
C THR A 135 -18.26 13.75 4.52
N PRO A 136 -18.40 14.01 5.84
CA PRO A 136 -18.55 12.97 6.85
C PRO A 136 -19.92 12.27 6.77
N ALA A 137 -20.03 11.07 7.35
CA ALA A 137 -21.23 10.22 7.24
C ALA A 137 -22.54 10.91 7.65
N GLY A 138 -22.49 11.78 8.66
CA GLY A 138 -23.65 12.52 9.15
C GLY A 138 -24.17 13.60 8.18
N GLN A 139 -23.43 13.91 7.12
CA GLN A 139 -23.75 14.95 6.14
C GLN A 139 -24.06 14.40 4.74
N TRP A 140 -24.05 13.07 4.56
CA TRP A 140 -24.38 12.47 3.27
C TRP A 140 -25.86 12.68 2.91
N SER A 141 -26.11 12.99 1.64
CA SER A 141 -27.44 12.86 1.06
C SER A 141 -27.90 11.39 1.09
N PRO A 142 -29.22 11.12 0.98
CA PRO A 142 -29.71 9.74 0.87
C PRO A 142 -29.03 8.92 -0.22
N GLU A 143 -28.76 9.54 -1.38
CA GLU A 143 -28.09 8.92 -2.53
C GLU A 143 -26.62 8.63 -2.22
N GLN A 144 -25.89 9.60 -1.65
CA GLN A 144 -24.50 9.42 -1.24
C GLN A 144 -24.36 8.31 -0.20
N LYS A 145 -25.29 8.25 0.77
CA LYS A 145 -25.33 7.21 1.79
C LYS A 145 -25.58 5.84 1.18
N ALA A 146 -26.50 5.74 0.21
CA ALA A 146 -26.77 4.48 -0.49
C ALA A 146 -25.54 3.98 -1.25
N VAL A 147 -24.90 4.84 -2.05
CA VAL A 147 -23.67 4.50 -2.82
C VAL A 147 -22.53 4.10 -1.89
N THR A 148 -22.30 4.87 -0.82
CA THR A 148 -21.20 4.61 0.11
C THR A 148 -21.44 3.36 0.95
N THR A 149 -22.68 3.06 1.31
CA THR A 149 -23.00 1.80 2.00
C THR A 149 -22.78 0.59 1.07
N ALA A 150 -23.12 0.73 -0.21
CA ALA A 150 -22.96 -0.34 -1.19
C ALA A 150 -21.49 -0.69 -1.50
N VAL A 151 -20.53 0.21 -1.24
CA VAL A 151 -19.10 -0.06 -1.46
C VAL A 151 -18.47 -0.92 -0.36
N VAL A 152 -19.11 -1.04 0.81
CA VAL A 152 -18.59 -1.83 1.95
C VAL A 152 -18.28 -3.29 1.56
N PRO A 153 -19.21 -4.06 0.95
CA PRO A 153 -18.89 -5.41 0.49
C PRO A 153 -17.78 -5.43 -0.57
N VAL A 154 -17.77 -4.49 -1.53
CA VAL A 154 -16.72 -4.38 -2.56
C VAL A 154 -15.33 -4.20 -1.94
N MET A 155 -15.22 -3.37 -0.90
CA MET A 155 -13.96 -3.17 -0.16
C MET A 155 -13.50 -4.46 0.55
N ARG A 156 -14.44 -5.19 1.17
CA ARG A 156 -14.14 -6.44 1.87
C ARG A 156 -13.72 -7.55 0.91
N ASP A 157 -14.41 -7.69 -0.21
CA ASP A 157 -14.10 -8.68 -1.24
C ASP A 157 -12.77 -8.37 -1.92
N SER A 158 -12.50 -7.10 -2.23
CA SER A 158 -11.20 -6.66 -2.73
C SER A 158 -10.08 -6.94 -1.72
N ALA A 159 -10.29 -6.68 -0.42
CA ALA A 159 -9.30 -6.97 0.61
C ALA A 159 -8.98 -8.48 0.68
N LYS A 160 -10.01 -9.33 0.65
CA LYS A 160 -9.85 -10.79 0.59
C LYS A 160 -9.06 -11.20 -0.66
N LYS A 161 -9.41 -10.65 -1.83
CA LYS A 161 -8.73 -10.96 -3.09
C LYS A 161 -7.24 -10.59 -3.03
N LEU A 162 -6.88 -9.43 -2.48
CA LEU A 162 -5.47 -9.03 -2.36
C LEU A 162 -4.70 -9.99 -1.44
N GLU A 163 -5.28 -10.40 -0.33
CA GLU A 163 -4.65 -11.36 0.59
C GLU A 163 -4.45 -12.72 -0.07
N GLU A 164 -5.46 -13.24 -0.78
CA GLU A 164 -5.35 -14.50 -1.55
C GLU A 164 -4.27 -14.43 -2.65
N LEU A 165 -4.16 -13.29 -3.34
CA LEU A 165 -3.09 -13.09 -4.32
C LEU A 165 -1.72 -13.02 -3.65
N GLY A 166 -1.61 -12.32 -2.52
CA GLY A 166 -0.40 -12.27 -1.73
C GLY A 166 0.10 -13.65 -1.35
N GLN A 167 -0.79 -14.49 -0.81
CA GLN A 167 -0.50 -15.87 -0.39
C GLN A 167 -0.01 -16.79 -1.52
N ARG A 168 -0.29 -16.46 -2.79
CA ARG A 168 0.17 -17.22 -3.96
C ARG A 168 1.56 -16.82 -4.46
N SER A 169 2.13 -15.71 -3.96
CA SER A 169 3.50 -15.31 -4.28
C SER A 169 4.48 -16.04 -3.37
N ASP A 170 5.61 -16.48 -3.91
CA ASP A 170 6.73 -17.03 -3.13
C ASP A 170 7.57 -15.92 -2.45
N ASN A 171 7.17 -14.66 -2.60
CA ASN A 171 7.89 -13.51 -2.06
C ASN A 171 7.27 -13.04 -0.73
N ALA A 172 8.00 -13.26 0.37
CA ALA A 172 7.52 -12.89 1.71
C ALA A 172 7.21 -11.39 1.88
N THR A 173 7.95 -10.49 1.22
CA THR A 173 7.65 -9.05 1.27
C THR A 173 6.41 -8.70 0.45
N PHE A 174 6.17 -9.39 -0.67
CA PHE A 174 4.91 -9.28 -1.42
C PHE A 174 3.73 -9.68 -0.52
N GLN A 175 3.82 -10.85 0.13
CA GLN A 175 2.80 -11.34 1.06
C GLN A 175 2.49 -10.33 2.16
N ASP A 176 3.53 -9.80 2.83
CA ASP A 176 3.39 -8.82 3.91
C ASP A 176 2.70 -7.53 3.45
N LEU A 177 3.11 -6.99 2.29
CA LEU A 177 2.53 -5.77 1.74
C LEU A 177 1.09 -5.97 1.24
N ALA A 178 0.78 -7.15 0.70
CA ALA A 178 -0.58 -7.51 0.29
C ALA A 178 -1.51 -7.64 1.51
N ALA A 179 -1.04 -8.27 2.58
CA ALA A 179 -1.76 -8.37 3.83
C ALA A 179 -1.99 -6.99 4.47
N LEU A 180 -0.98 -6.11 4.46
CA LEU A 180 -1.12 -4.71 4.88
C LEU A 180 -2.21 -3.98 4.08
N ALA A 181 -2.18 -4.10 2.75
CA ALA A 181 -3.17 -3.49 1.88
C ALA A 181 -4.60 -3.98 2.17
N ALA A 182 -4.76 -5.29 2.40
CA ALA A 182 -6.02 -5.90 2.79
C ALA A 182 -6.51 -5.40 4.15
N GLN A 183 -5.63 -5.34 5.15
CA GLN A 183 -5.97 -4.91 6.51
C GLN A 183 -6.47 -3.46 6.56
N TYR A 184 -5.76 -2.54 5.91
CA TYR A 184 -6.18 -1.13 5.86
C TYR A 184 -7.48 -0.94 5.06
N ARG A 185 -7.70 -1.72 3.99
CA ARG A 185 -8.96 -1.70 3.24
C ARG A 185 -10.13 -2.23 4.09
N ARG A 186 -9.93 -3.28 4.90
CA ARG A 186 -10.92 -3.74 5.89
C ARG A 186 -11.20 -2.68 6.94
N ALA A 187 -10.18 -2.03 7.47
CA ALA A 187 -10.33 -0.94 8.44
C ALA A 187 -11.18 0.20 7.88
N PHE A 188 -10.91 0.61 6.64
CA PHE A 188 -11.71 1.62 5.95
C PHE A 188 -13.16 1.17 5.74
N ALA A 189 -13.38 -0.08 5.33
CA ALA A 189 -14.73 -0.63 5.17
C ALA A 189 -15.52 -0.60 6.49
N GLN A 190 -14.87 -0.86 7.63
CA GLN A 190 -15.49 -0.73 8.95
C GLN A 190 -15.75 0.72 9.36
N ALA A 191 -14.99 1.67 8.83
CA ALA A 191 -15.18 3.08 9.12
C ALA A 191 -16.42 3.66 8.45
N ILE A 192 -16.78 3.18 7.26
CA ILE A 192 -17.86 3.73 6.40
C ILE A 192 -19.15 4.10 7.16
N PRO A 193 -19.76 3.25 7.99
CA PRO A 193 -21.01 3.59 8.68
C PRO A 193 -20.93 4.81 9.59
N THR A 194 -19.73 5.13 10.07
CA THR A 194 -19.42 6.24 10.98
C THR A 194 -18.28 7.09 10.42
N TYR A 195 -18.20 7.18 9.09
CA TYR A 195 -17.08 7.79 8.39
C TYR A 195 -16.86 9.23 8.85
N ASN A 196 -15.61 9.51 9.23
CA ASN A 196 -15.11 10.86 9.39
C ASN A 196 -13.94 11.09 8.43
N VAL A 197 -13.65 12.34 8.10
CA VAL A 197 -12.65 12.70 7.06
C VAL A 197 -11.27 12.09 7.32
N ALA A 198 -10.87 11.97 8.60
CA ALA A 198 -9.62 11.33 9.00
C ALA A 198 -9.52 9.85 8.58
N ASP A 199 -10.65 9.14 8.44
CA ASP A 199 -10.68 7.74 8.01
C ASP A 199 -10.18 7.57 6.57
N ASN A 200 -10.16 8.63 5.77
CA ASN A 200 -9.58 8.59 4.43
C ASN A 200 -8.08 8.23 4.45
N HIS A 201 -7.38 8.48 5.56
CA HIS A 201 -5.99 8.04 5.72
C HIS A 201 -5.85 6.50 5.77
N LEU A 202 -6.87 5.79 6.25
CA LEU A 202 -6.92 4.32 6.18
C LEU A 202 -7.05 3.85 4.73
N TYR A 203 -7.95 4.48 3.96
CA TYR A 203 -8.11 4.20 2.53
C TYR A 203 -6.81 4.44 1.78
N ASP A 204 -6.18 5.60 2.01
CA ASP A 204 -4.91 5.99 1.43
C ASP A 204 -3.78 4.98 1.69
N ALA A 205 -3.64 4.50 2.94
CA ALA A 205 -2.64 3.50 3.29
C ALA A 205 -2.87 2.18 2.52
N GLY A 206 -4.11 1.69 2.49
CA GLY A 206 -4.46 0.44 1.78
C GLY A 206 -4.33 0.55 0.26
N TRP A 207 -4.81 1.66 -0.32
CA TRP A 207 -4.73 1.93 -1.76
C TRP A 207 -3.27 2.07 -2.22
N ARG A 208 -2.44 2.82 -1.48
CA ARG A 208 -1.03 2.98 -1.83
C ARG A 208 -0.23 1.71 -1.61
N ALA A 209 -0.54 0.90 -0.59
CA ALA A 209 0.12 -0.41 -0.43
C ALA A 209 -0.19 -1.31 -1.64
N THR A 210 -1.42 -1.22 -2.15
CA THR A 210 -1.82 -1.90 -3.39
C THR A 210 -1.01 -1.40 -4.60
N GLY A 211 -0.89 -0.08 -4.73
CA GLY A 211 -0.13 0.57 -5.81
C GLY A 211 1.38 0.35 -5.76
N LEU A 212 1.96 0.15 -4.57
CA LEU A 212 3.37 -0.17 -4.41
C LEU A 212 3.70 -1.50 -5.09
N ILE A 213 2.87 -2.52 -4.86
CA ILE A 213 3.03 -3.84 -5.47
C ILE A 213 2.87 -3.74 -6.99
N GLN A 214 1.84 -3.03 -7.47
CA GLN A 214 1.63 -2.80 -8.90
C GLN A 214 2.82 -2.08 -9.57
N ALA A 215 3.37 -1.03 -8.94
CA ALA A 215 4.52 -0.32 -9.46
C ALA A 215 5.79 -1.20 -9.47
N ALA A 216 5.96 -2.05 -8.46
CA ALA A 216 7.04 -3.02 -8.39
C ALA A 216 6.96 -4.08 -9.49
N CYS A 217 5.76 -4.62 -9.75
CA CYS A 217 5.49 -5.51 -10.88
C CYS A 217 5.88 -4.87 -12.21
N ALA A 218 5.41 -3.64 -12.47
CA ALA A 218 5.75 -2.91 -13.69
C ALA A 218 7.25 -2.63 -13.83
N ALA A 219 7.96 -2.39 -12.72
CA ALA A 219 9.41 -2.24 -12.75
C ALA A 219 10.12 -3.57 -13.09
N ALA A 220 9.62 -4.69 -12.57
CA ALA A 220 10.18 -6.02 -12.79
C ALA A 220 9.91 -6.55 -14.21
N GLY A 221 8.88 -6.04 -14.89
CA GLY A 221 8.61 -6.28 -16.32
C GLY A 221 7.37 -7.13 -16.58
N SER A 222 6.33 -6.94 -15.76
CA SER A 222 4.97 -7.43 -16.00
C SER A 222 4.35 -6.85 -17.27
#